data_AF-A0A2V6LSA9-F1
#
_entry.id   AF-A0A2V6LSA9-F1
#
_cell.length_a   1.000
_cell.length_b   1.000
_cell.length_c   1.000
_cell.angle_alpha   90.00
_cell.angle_beta   90.00
_cell.angle_gamma   90.00
#
_symmetry.space_group_name_H-M   'P 1'
#
loop_
_entity.id
_entity.type
_entity.pdbx_description
1 polymer ?
#
loop_
_entity_poly.entity_id
_entity_poly.type
_entity_poly.pdbx_seq_one_letter_code
_entity_poly.pdbx_strand_id
1 'polypeptide(L)'
;MKTVWRVFGYLTRYPWMAAGTLTCAILTTLMVIVFPSVTKWIINDVVRAQRPDKLLPLILLAAVAFLLQHVFNALRIILNNTFEQKVIFDLRSDLYSHIQLLPLRWFDNRATGDLMTRVIEDVNSVERVLIDGIEQGVVAVLQIVIVMTVMFYWNAKLALLALVPFPLLIAGALAYTLTAHRRYRLQRRASSDINALLHDNLAGIRQIKSFVREREEHARFNRVSDQLRRATLVVMRTWAIYSPS
;
A
#
# COMPACT_ATOMS: atom_id res chain seq x y z
N MET A 1 -5.44 -19.48 3.98
CA MET A 1 -4.00 -19.63 3.67
C MET A 1 -3.74 -20.43 2.39
N LYS A 2 -4.42 -21.57 2.13
CA LYS A 2 -4.23 -22.35 0.89
C LYS A 2 -4.52 -21.58 -0.42
N THR A 3 -5.46 -20.65 -0.42
CA THR A 3 -5.81 -19.81 -1.58
C THR A 3 -4.71 -18.83 -1.95
N VAL A 4 -4.04 -18.23 -0.95
CA VAL A 4 -2.92 -17.29 -1.17
C VAL A 4 -1.74 -18.00 -1.85
N TRP A 5 -1.41 -19.21 -1.39
CA TRP A 5 -0.34 -20.02 -2.00
C TRP A 5 -0.65 -20.46 -3.43
N ARG A 6 -1.93 -20.69 -3.77
CA ARG A 6 -2.33 -20.98 -5.16
C ARG A 6 -2.11 -19.79 -6.08
N VAL A 7 -2.48 -18.59 -5.65
CA VAL A 7 -2.24 -17.38 -6.44
C VAL A 7 -0.74 -17.06 -6.51
N PHE A 8 0.02 -17.38 -5.46
CA PHE A 8 1.48 -17.27 -5.45
C PHE A 8 2.16 -18.17 -6.51
N GLY A 9 1.52 -19.26 -6.93
CA GLY A 9 2.00 -20.08 -8.04
C GLY A 9 2.08 -19.33 -9.38
N TYR A 10 1.26 -18.30 -9.57
CA TYR A 10 1.31 -17.45 -10.78
C TYR A 10 2.51 -16.50 -10.76
N LEU A 11 2.93 -16.02 -9.58
CA LEU A 11 4.17 -15.22 -9.43
C LEU A 11 5.41 -16.03 -9.83
N THR A 12 5.43 -17.32 -9.51
CA THR A 12 6.56 -18.20 -9.82
C THR A 12 6.70 -18.54 -11.31
N ARG A 13 5.73 -18.17 -12.17
CA ARG A 13 5.83 -18.37 -13.63
C ARG A 13 6.83 -17.44 -14.32
N TYR A 14 7.12 -16.26 -13.75
CA TYR A 14 8.07 -15.30 -14.33
C TYR A 14 9.25 -14.99 -13.39
N PRO A 15 10.08 -16.00 -13.03
CA PRO A 15 11.17 -15.82 -12.07
C PRO A 15 12.22 -14.81 -12.56
N TRP A 16 12.45 -14.71 -13.87
CA TRP A 16 13.41 -13.77 -14.44
C TRP A 16 12.96 -12.31 -14.35
N MET A 17 11.66 -12.05 -14.47
CA MET A 17 11.14 -10.68 -14.36
C MET A 17 11.16 -10.24 -12.89
N ALA A 18 10.79 -11.14 -11.97
CA ALA A 18 10.90 -10.92 -10.53
C ALA A 18 12.36 -10.74 -10.07
N ALA A 19 13.30 -11.54 -10.59
CA ALA A 19 14.72 -11.35 -10.32
C ALA A 19 15.25 -10.02 -10.89
N GLY A 20 14.76 -9.62 -12.08
CA GLY A 20 15.09 -8.33 -12.70
C GLY A 20 14.63 -7.14 -11.88
N THR A 21 13.38 -7.15 -11.39
CA THR A 21 12.85 -6.08 -10.51
C THR A 21 13.59 -6.03 -9.18
N LEU A 22 13.88 -7.18 -8.56
CA LEU A 22 14.66 -7.27 -7.32
C LEU A 22 16.09 -6.74 -7.51
N THR A 23 16.74 -7.10 -8.61
CA THR A 23 18.10 -6.63 -8.92
C THR A 23 18.11 -5.12 -9.13
N CYS A 24 17.16 -4.59 -9.91
CA CYS A 24 17.02 -3.15 -10.09
C CYS A 24 16.71 -2.43 -8.77
N ALA A 25 15.91 -3.04 -7.89
CA ALA A 25 15.63 -2.50 -6.55
C ALA A 25 16.90 -2.42 -5.70
N ILE A 26 17.72 -3.48 -5.68
CA ILE A 26 19.00 -3.49 -4.97
C ILE A 26 19.93 -2.41 -5.53
N LEU A 27 20.11 -2.34 -6.85
CA LEU A 27 20.94 -1.33 -7.51
C LEU A 27 20.48 0.09 -7.19
N THR A 28 19.17 0.35 -7.26
CA THR A 28 18.58 1.65 -6.94
C THR A 28 18.82 2.01 -5.47
N THR A 29 18.67 1.04 -4.56
CA THR A 29 18.92 1.23 -3.13
C THR A 29 20.39 1.51 -2.84
N LEU A 30 21.31 0.84 -3.53
CA LEU A 30 22.74 1.12 -3.42
C LEU A 30 23.08 2.54 -3.88
N MET A 31 22.42 3.03 -4.94
CA MET A 31 22.61 4.41 -5.40
C MET A 31 22.16 5.45 -4.37
N VAL A 32 21.16 5.15 -3.54
CA VAL A 32 20.75 6.05 -2.44
C VAL A 32 21.90 6.34 -1.47
N ILE A 33 22.84 5.40 -1.27
CA ILE A 33 24.01 5.57 -0.40
C ILE A 33 25.07 6.50 -1.02
N VAL A 34 25.10 6.60 -2.35
CA VAL A 34 26.08 7.42 -3.06
C VAL A 34 25.94 8.87 -2.65
N PHE A 35 24.71 9.38 -2.51
CA PHE A 35 24.48 10.78 -2.17
C PHE A 35 25.06 11.16 -0.79
N PRO A 36 24.73 10.48 0.33
CA PRO A 36 25.38 10.72 1.62
C PRO A 36 26.92 10.54 1.59
N SER A 37 27.41 9.59 0.80
CA SER A 37 28.86 9.34 0.67
C SER A 37 29.58 10.49 -0.02
N VAL A 38 29.02 11.00 -1.13
CA VAL A 38 29.56 12.15 -1.85
C VAL A 38 29.48 13.40 -0.97
N THR A 39 28.36 13.61 -0.27
CA THR A 39 28.26 14.72 0.70
C THR A 39 29.34 14.63 1.78
N LYS A 40 29.59 13.44 2.34
CA LYS A 40 30.67 13.21 3.31
C LYS A 40 32.05 13.54 2.74
N TRP A 41 32.34 13.14 1.50
CA TRP A 41 33.61 13.46 0.85
C TRP A 41 33.75 14.94 0.52
N ILE A 42 32.69 15.61 0.07
CA ILE A 42 32.71 17.07 -0.16
C ILE A 42 33.03 17.79 1.16
N ILE A 43 32.36 17.43 2.26
CA ILE A 43 32.62 18.07 3.56
C ILE A 43 34.06 17.83 4.04
N ASN A 44 34.58 16.60 3.92
CA ASN A 44 35.91 16.28 4.44
C ASN A 44 37.05 16.75 3.52
N ASP A 45 36.95 16.58 2.21
CA ASP A 45 38.06 16.83 1.29
C ASP A 45 38.03 18.23 0.68
N VAL A 46 36.85 18.82 0.47
CA VAL A 46 36.73 20.14 -0.16
C VAL A 46 36.67 21.22 0.91
N VAL A 47 35.78 21.09 1.89
CA VAL A 47 35.58 22.13 2.92
C VAL A 47 36.70 22.11 3.96
N ARG A 48 37.07 20.92 4.46
CA ARG A 48 38.05 20.80 5.56
C ARG A 48 39.51 20.78 5.07
N ALA A 49 39.78 20.18 3.92
CA ALA A 49 41.14 20.10 3.35
C ALA A 49 41.44 21.17 2.27
N GLN A 50 40.50 22.09 2.00
CA GLN A 50 40.61 23.22 1.05
C GLN A 50 41.15 22.82 -0.34
N ARG A 51 40.68 21.70 -0.91
CA ARG A 51 41.03 21.29 -2.28
C ARG A 51 39.86 21.50 -3.25
N PRO A 52 39.71 22.69 -3.84
CA PRO A 52 38.60 22.99 -4.76
C PRO A 52 38.65 22.14 -6.05
N ASP A 53 39.83 21.63 -6.39
CA ASP A 53 40.07 20.81 -7.59
C ASP A 53 39.27 19.50 -7.58
N LYS A 54 38.93 18.99 -6.40
CA LYS A 54 38.11 17.76 -6.23
C LYS A 54 36.61 18.02 -6.30
N LEU A 55 36.17 19.27 -6.28
CA LEU A 55 34.77 19.65 -6.18
C LEU A 55 34.01 19.30 -7.48
N LEU A 56 34.56 19.66 -8.63
CA LEU A 56 33.98 19.37 -9.95
C LEU A 56 33.83 17.86 -10.24
N PRO A 57 34.83 16.99 -10.03
CA PRO A 57 34.66 15.55 -10.25
C PRO A 57 33.70 14.90 -9.24
N LEU A 58 33.62 15.37 -7.99
CA LEU A 58 32.64 14.89 -7.01
C LEU A 58 31.20 15.26 -7.39
N ILE A 59 30.97 16.48 -7.88
CA ILE A 59 29.66 16.89 -8.42
C ILE A 59 29.29 16.06 -9.64
N LEU A 60 30.22 15.85 -10.57
CA LEU A 60 29.96 15.08 -11.78
C LEU A 60 29.66 13.61 -11.45
N LEU A 61 30.36 13.02 -10.47
CA LEU A 61 30.07 11.70 -9.94
C LEU A 61 28.66 11.64 -9.34
N ALA A 62 28.25 12.63 -8.52
CA ALA A 62 26.91 12.70 -7.95
C ALA A 62 25.84 12.84 -9.03
N ALA A 63 26.06 13.68 -10.04
CA ALA A 63 25.12 13.88 -11.14
C ALA A 63 24.95 12.60 -11.98
N VAL A 64 26.05 11.90 -12.29
CA VAL A 64 26.02 10.62 -13.01
C VAL A 64 25.31 9.56 -12.17
N ALA A 65 25.62 9.45 -10.88
CA ALA A 65 24.95 8.51 -9.97
C ALA A 65 23.45 8.79 -9.86
N PHE A 66 23.05 10.06 -9.80
CA PHE A 66 21.65 10.48 -9.80
C PHE A 66 20.93 10.07 -11.09
N LEU A 67 21.53 10.32 -12.26
CA LEU A 67 20.96 9.91 -13.54
C LEU A 67 20.84 8.38 -13.62
N LEU A 68 21.87 7.63 -13.23
CA LEU A 68 21.84 6.17 -13.17
C LEU A 68 20.75 5.66 -12.22
N GLN A 69 20.60 6.26 -11.04
CA GLN A 69 19.54 5.91 -10.09
C GLN A 69 18.16 6.07 -10.73
N HIS A 70 17.90 7.18 -11.42
CA HIS A 70 16.63 7.42 -12.09
C HIS A 70 16.38 6.46 -13.25
N VAL A 71 17.43 6.10 -14.02
CA VAL A 71 17.33 5.11 -15.09
C VAL A 71 17.00 3.72 -14.52
N PHE A 72 17.69 3.27 -13.47
CA PHE A 72 17.40 1.99 -12.83
C PHE A 72 16.01 1.96 -12.19
N ASN A 73 15.56 3.07 -11.60
CA ASN A 73 14.22 3.17 -11.06
C ASN A 73 13.14 3.12 -12.16
N ALA A 74 13.36 3.82 -13.28
CA ALA A 74 12.47 3.75 -14.43
C ALA A 74 12.41 2.33 -15.02
N LEU A 75 13.56 1.67 -15.16
CA LEU A 75 13.64 0.29 -15.64
C LEU A 75 12.91 -0.67 -14.68
N ARG A 76 13.09 -0.48 -13.37
CA ARG A 76 12.35 -1.24 -12.35
C ARG A 76 10.84 -1.07 -12.52
N ILE A 77 10.35 0.15 -12.64
CA ILE A 77 8.91 0.43 -12.81
C ILE A 77 8.36 -0.24 -14.07
N ILE A 78 9.07 -0.13 -15.19
CA ILE A 78 8.66 -0.76 -16.46
C ILE A 78 8.63 -2.29 -16.33
N LEU A 79 9.67 -2.89 -15.77
CA LEU A 79 9.74 -4.34 -15.55
C LEU A 79 8.64 -4.82 -14.61
N ASN A 80 8.38 -4.09 -13.54
CA ASN A 80 7.35 -4.42 -12.55
C ASN A 80 5.96 -4.36 -13.16
N ASN A 81 5.61 -3.24 -13.80
CA ASN A 81 4.30 -3.08 -14.46
C ASN A 81 4.10 -4.15 -15.54
N THR A 82 5.15 -4.50 -16.30
CA THR A 82 5.05 -5.55 -17.32
C THR A 82 4.85 -6.93 -16.68
N PHE A 83 5.51 -7.20 -15.56
CA PHE A 83 5.34 -8.42 -14.79
C PHE A 83 3.92 -8.54 -14.21
N GLU A 84 3.44 -7.48 -13.56
CA GLU A 84 2.07 -7.37 -13.03
C GLU A 84 1.04 -7.66 -14.12
N GLN A 85 1.11 -6.97 -15.27
CA GLN A 85 0.15 -7.13 -16.36
C GLN A 85 0.16 -8.54 -16.95
N LYS A 86 1.32 -9.21 -17.04
CA LYS A 86 1.40 -10.61 -17.48
C LYS A 86 0.73 -11.56 -16.50
N VAL A 87 0.94 -11.37 -15.20
CA VAL A 87 0.30 -12.19 -14.17
C VAL A 87 -1.22 -11.96 -14.16
N ILE A 88 -1.69 -10.71 -14.29
CA ILE A 88 -3.12 -10.39 -14.43
C ILE A 88 -3.71 -11.08 -15.65
N PHE A 89 -3.02 -11.03 -16.79
CA PHE A 89 -3.47 -11.66 -18.02
C PHE A 89 -3.67 -13.17 -17.84
N ASP A 90 -2.68 -13.87 -17.28
CA ASP A 90 -2.76 -15.31 -17.00
C ASP A 90 -3.90 -15.64 -16.03
N LEU A 91 -4.05 -14.86 -14.95
CA LEU A 91 -5.14 -15.03 -13.98
C LEU A 91 -6.52 -14.86 -14.62
N ARG A 92 -6.70 -13.82 -15.45
CA ARG A 92 -7.96 -13.59 -16.17
C ARG A 92 -8.25 -14.69 -17.17
N SER A 93 -7.23 -15.15 -17.90
CA SER A 93 -7.36 -16.21 -18.89
C SER A 93 -7.78 -17.53 -18.24
N ASP A 94 -7.09 -17.95 -17.17
CA ASP A 94 -7.41 -19.19 -16.45
C ASP A 94 -8.78 -19.12 -15.77
N LEU A 95 -9.12 -17.97 -15.16
CA LEU A 95 -10.42 -17.75 -14.55
C LEU A 95 -11.55 -17.79 -15.59
N TYR A 96 -11.36 -17.14 -16.74
CA TYR A 96 -12.34 -17.12 -17.82
C TYR A 96 -12.53 -18.52 -18.42
N SER A 97 -11.44 -19.24 -18.70
CA SER A 97 -11.48 -20.63 -19.19
C SER A 97 -12.25 -21.53 -18.22
N HIS A 98 -12.01 -21.38 -16.91
CA HIS A 98 -12.74 -22.15 -15.91
C HIS A 98 -14.24 -21.80 -15.89
N ILE A 99 -14.59 -20.51 -15.98
CA ILE A 99 -16.00 -20.07 -16.02
C ILE A 99 -16.72 -20.68 -17.23
N GLN A 100 -16.08 -20.74 -18.40
CA GLN A 100 -16.68 -21.32 -19.61
C GLN A 100 -17.00 -22.83 -19.48
N LEU A 101 -16.27 -23.55 -18.65
CA LEU A 101 -16.46 -25.00 -18.44
C LEU A 101 -17.53 -25.32 -17.38
N LEU A 102 -18.11 -24.32 -16.73
CA LEU A 102 -19.13 -24.53 -15.69
C LEU A 102 -20.49 -24.92 -16.30
N PRO A 103 -21.24 -25.80 -15.62
CA PRO A 103 -22.56 -26.22 -16.10
C PRO A 103 -23.56 -25.05 -16.09
N LEU A 104 -24.53 -25.04 -17.02
CA LEU A 104 -25.53 -23.97 -17.15
C LEU A 104 -26.24 -23.63 -15.82
N ARG A 105 -26.56 -24.66 -15.01
CA ARG A 105 -27.19 -24.50 -13.69
C ARG A 105 -26.42 -23.59 -12.72
N TRP A 106 -25.13 -23.39 -12.95
CA TRP A 106 -24.30 -22.48 -12.16
C TRP A 106 -24.58 -21.00 -12.48
N PHE A 107 -25.00 -20.70 -13.71
CA PHE A 107 -25.33 -19.35 -14.18
C PHE A 107 -26.75 -18.92 -13.80
N ASP A 108 -27.69 -19.86 -13.66
CA ASP A 108 -29.10 -19.57 -13.32
C ASP A 108 -29.26 -18.80 -11.98
N ASN A 109 -28.30 -18.97 -11.06
CA ASN A 109 -28.33 -18.36 -9.72
C ASN A 109 -27.37 -17.18 -9.55
N ARG A 110 -26.75 -16.65 -10.62
CA ARG A 110 -25.75 -15.58 -10.52
C ARG A 110 -25.98 -14.48 -11.54
N ALA A 111 -25.96 -13.24 -11.07
CA ALA A 111 -26.01 -12.08 -11.95
C ALA A 111 -24.74 -12.02 -12.81
N THR A 112 -24.89 -11.88 -14.13
CA THR A 112 -23.77 -11.73 -15.07
C THR A 112 -22.83 -10.57 -14.70
N GLY A 113 -23.38 -9.50 -14.09
CA GLY A 113 -22.59 -8.37 -13.58
C GLY A 113 -21.61 -8.76 -12.46
N ASP A 114 -22.02 -9.63 -11.52
CA ASP A 114 -21.13 -10.11 -10.44
C ASP A 114 -19.94 -10.89 -11.02
N LEU A 115 -20.17 -11.67 -12.09
CA LEU A 115 -19.09 -12.39 -12.79
C LEU A 115 -18.10 -11.44 -13.46
N MET A 116 -18.61 -10.40 -14.11
CA MET A 116 -17.78 -9.39 -14.77
C MET A 116 -16.91 -8.62 -13.74
N THR A 117 -17.50 -8.20 -12.62
CA THR A 117 -16.79 -7.54 -11.53
C THR A 117 -15.70 -8.43 -10.95
N ARG A 118 -15.97 -9.72 -10.72
CA ARG A 118 -14.95 -10.66 -10.22
C ARG A 118 -13.75 -10.81 -11.17
N VAL A 119 -13.99 -10.92 -12.47
CA VAL A 119 -12.91 -11.11 -13.46
C VAL A 119 -12.07 -9.83 -13.64
N ILE A 120 -12.69 -8.65 -13.52
CA ILE A 120 -12.01 -7.37 -13.75
C ILE A 120 -11.45 -6.80 -12.44
N GLU A 121 -12.31 -6.54 -11.45
CA GLU A 121 -11.98 -5.81 -10.23
C GLU A 121 -11.34 -6.71 -9.16
N ASP A 122 -11.90 -7.90 -8.90
CA ASP A 122 -11.35 -8.76 -7.84
C ASP A 122 -9.98 -9.30 -8.23
N VAL A 123 -9.76 -9.69 -9.49
CA VAL A 123 -8.44 -10.11 -9.99
C VAL A 123 -7.41 -8.99 -9.80
N ASN A 124 -7.74 -7.76 -10.18
CA ASN A 124 -6.86 -6.60 -9.98
C ASN A 124 -6.58 -6.35 -8.48
N SER A 125 -7.59 -6.53 -7.62
CA SER A 125 -7.44 -6.29 -6.18
C SER A 125 -6.56 -7.35 -5.53
N VAL A 126 -6.71 -8.62 -5.92
CA VAL A 126 -5.86 -9.73 -5.48
C VAL A 126 -4.42 -9.52 -5.92
N GLU A 127 -4.23 -9.09 -7.16
CA GLU A 127 -2.92 -8.79 -7.71
C GLU A 127 -2.22 -7.66 -6.94
N ARG A 128 -2.87 -6.51 -6.77
CA ARG A 128 -2.31 -5.37 -6.01
C ARG A 128 -1.85 -5.76 -4.60
N VAL A 129 -2.58 -6.64 -3.93
CA VAL A 129 -2.20 -7.10 -2.58
C VAL A 129 -0.99 -8.04 -2.61
N LEU A 130 -0.88 -8.89 -3.63
CA LEU A 130 0.13 -9.94 -3.70
C LEU A 130 1.40 -9.53 -4.46
N ILE A 131 1.30 -8.69 -5.47
CA ILE A 131 2.45 -8.25 -6.27
C ILE A 131 2.97 -6.95 -5.69
N ASP A 132 2.22 -5.84 -5.80
CA ASP A 132 2.66 -4.55 -5.27
C ASP A 132 2.97 -4.63 -3.77
N GLY A 133 2.07 -5.25 -2.99
CA GLY A 133 2.25 -5.34 -1.55
C GLY A 133 3.51 -6.11 -1.13
N ILE A 134 3.81 -7.23 -1.82
CA ILE A 134 5.00 -8.04 -1.51
C ILE A 134 6.25 -7.38 -2.06
N GLU A 135 6.22 -6.85 -3.29
CA GLU A 135 7.35 -6.17 -3.91
C GLU A 135 7.76 -4.94 -3.08
N GLN A 136 6.81 -4.07 -2.72
CA GLN A 136 7.06 -2.93 -1.84
C GLN A 136 7.56 -3.38 -0.47
N GLY A 137 7.00 -4.44 0.11
CA GLY A 137 7.45 -5.00 1.38
C GLY A 137 8.88 -5.50 1.33
N VAL A 138 9.24 -6.28 0.30
CA VAL A 138 10.59 -6.82 0.10
C VAL A 138 11.60 -5.68 -0.11
N VAL A 139 11.26 -4.70 -0.95
CA VAL A 139 12.12 -3.54 -1.19
C VAL A 139 12.31 -2.73 0.08
N ALA A 140 11.26 -2.49 0.86
CA ALA A 140 11.34 -1.76 2.12
C ALA A 140 12.25 -2.49 3.13
N VAL A 141 12.11 -3.81 3.27
CA VAL A 141 12.97 -4.62 4.14
C VAL A 141 14.42 -4.58 3.67
N LEU A 142 14.66 -4.76 2.37
CA LEU A 142 16.01 -4.67 1.79
C LEU A 142 16.64 -3.30 2.04
N GLN A 143 15.88 -2.21 1.85
CA GLN A 143 16.35 -0.86 2.09
C GLN A 143 16.69 -0.63 3.57
N ILE A 144 15.86 -1.09 4.50
CA ILE A 144 16.15 -1.03 5.93
C ILE A 144 17.46 -1.77 6.23
N VAL A 145 17.62 -3.01 5.74
CA VAL A 145 18.81 -3.83 5.99
C VAL A 145 20.08 -3.18 5.42
N ILE A 146 20.02 -2.71 4.17
CA ILE A 146 21.16 -2.10 3.49
C ILE A 146 21.57 -0.79 4.19
N VAL A 147 20.61 0.10 4.45
CA VAL A 147 20.88 1.40 5.10
C VAL A 147 21.41 1.19 6.53
N MET A 148 20.80 0.30 7.30
CA MET A 148 21.26 -0.06 8.65
C MET A 148 22.71 -0.57 8.60
N THR A 149 23.01 -1.53 7.73
CA THR A 149 24.35 -2.11 7.60
C THR A 149 25.39 -1.02 7.30
N VAL A 150 25.08 -0.10 6.40
CA VAL A 150 25.97 1.02 6.03
C VAL A 150 26.15 2.00 7.19
N MET A 151 25.08 2.35 7.90
CA MET A 151 25.14 3.24 9.07
C MET A 151 26.04 2.66 10.17
N PHE A 152 25.86 1.37 10.50
CA PHE A 152 26.68 0.69 11.49
C PHE A 152 28.14 0.54 11.02
N TYR A 153 28.36 0.29 9.73
CA TYR A 153 29.70 0.23 9.14
C TYR A 153 30.44 1.58 9.22
N TRP A 154 29.76 2.70 9.02
CA TRP A 154 30.39 4.03 9.11
C TRP A 154 30.67 4.47 10.55
N ASN A 155 29.70 4.34 11.45
CA ASN A 155 29.88 4.64 12.86
C ASN A 155 28.77 4.03 13.72
N ALA A 156 29.11 2.93 14.41
CA ALA A 156 28.17 2.23 15.29
C ALA A 156 27.60 3.10 16.44
N LYS A 157 28.38 4.05 16.99
CA LYS A 157 27.91 4.92 18.09
C LYS A 157 26.85 5.91 17.61
N LEU A 158 27.10 6.56 16.47
CA LEU A 158 26.14 7.49 15.85
C LEU A 158 24.89 6.76 15.35
N ALA A 159 25.05 5.56 14.78
CA ALA A 159 23.92 4.73 14.38
C ALA A 159 23.02 4.38 15.58
N LEU A 160 23.60 3.94 16.70
CA LEU A 160 22.83 3.59 17.90
C LEU A 160 22.09 4.80 18.49
N LEU A 161 22.73 5.98 18.48
CA LEU A 161 22.09 7.23 18.90
C LEU A 161 20.91 7.60 17.97
N ALA A 162 21.07 7.41 16.66
CA ALA A 162 20.01 7.65 15.67
C ALA A 162 18.84 6.66 15.80
N LEU A 163 19.06 5.47 16.38
CA LEU A 163 18.00 4.49 16.65
C LEU A 163 17.23 4.77 17.95
N VAL A 164 17.71 5.62 18.85
CA VAL A 164 17.03 5.92 20.13
C VAL A 164 15.57 6.40 19.96
N PRO A 165 15.21 7.23 18.96
CA PRO A 165 13.83 7.64 18.75
C PRO A 165 12.93 6.52 18.19
N PHE A 166 13.48 5.48 17.56
CA PHE A 166 12.69 4.44 16.89
C PHE A 166 11.76 3.67 17.83
N PRO A 167 12.21 3.16 18.99
CA PRO A 167 11.34 2.49 19.95
C PRO A 167 10.15 3.36 20.38
N LEU A 168 10.35 4.67 20.57
CA LEU A 168 9.29 5.60 20.93
C LEU A 168 8.26 5.75 19.80
N LEU A 169 8.73 5.88 18.55
CA LEU A 169 7.86 5.94 17.37
C LEU A 169 7.08 4.64 17.18
N ILE A 170 7.74 3.49 17.34
CA ILE A 170 7.10 2.16 17.25
C ILE A 170 6.05 2.01 18.34
N ALA A 171 6.34 2.41 19.58
CA ALA A 171 5.38 2.36 20.68
C ALA A 171 4.13 3.22 20.39
N GLY A 172 4.32 4.45 19.89
CA GLY A 172 3.22 5.32 19.47
C GLY A 172 2.38 4.72 18.33
N ALA A 173 3.05 4.19 17.31
CA ALA A 173 2.40 3.51 16.18
C ALA A 173 1.62 2.26 16.61
N LEU A 174 2.18 1.44 17.51
CA LEU A 174 1.51 0.25 18.04
C LEU A 174 0.30 0.62 18.91
N ALA A 175 0.42 1.61 19.79
CA ALA A 175 -0.69 2.10 20.62
C ALA A 175 -1.89 2.56 19.75
N TYR A 176 -1.60 3.25 18.65
CA TYR A 176 -2.61 3.62 17.66
C TYR A 176 -3.18 2.38 16.95
N THR A 177 -2.32 1.53 16.40
CA THR A 177 -2.72 0.41 15.53
C THR A 177 -3.55 -0.64 16.27
N LEU A 178 -3.19 -0.97 17.52
CA LEU A 178 -3.89 -1.95 18.35
C LEU A 178 -5.36 -1.55 18.60
N THR A 179 -5.63 -0.26 18.76
CA THR A 179 -6.99 0.24 19.01
C THR A 179 -7.75 0.58 17.72
N ALA A 180 -7.06 0.74 16.60
CA ALA A 180 -7.64 1.16 15.32
C ALA A 180 -8.71 0.18 14.83
N HIS A 181 -8.44 -1.12 14.90
CA HIS A 181 -9.36 -2.14 14.39
C HIS A 181 -10.74 -2.08 15.07
N ARG A 182 -10.80 -1.83 16.38
CA ARG A 182 -12.07 -1.66 17.11
C ARG A 182 -12.81 -0.40 16.69
N ARG A 183 -12.10 0.73 16.54
CA ARG A 183 -12.66 2.03 16.14
C ARG A 183 -13.25 1.98 14.73
N TYR A 184 -12.49 1.47 13.76
CA TYR A 184 -12.97 1.30 12.39
C TYR A 184 -14.09 0.28 12.25
N ARG A 185 -14.13 -0.76 13.10
CA ARG A 185 -15.26 -1.71 13.12
C ARG A 185 -16.55 -1.04 13.60
N LEU A 186 -16.47 -0.16 14.61
CA LEU A 186 -17.61 0.63 15.08
C LEU A 186 -18.14 1.57 13.99
N GLN A 187 -17.24 2.29 13.30
CA GLN A 187 -17.61 3.16 12.19
C GLN A 187 -18.26 2.37 11.03
N ARG A 188 -17.67 1.22 10.65
CA ARG A 188 -18.23 0.35 9.60
C ARG A 188 -19.64 -0.15 9.95
N ARG A 189 -19.87 -0.59 11.20
CA ARG A 189 -21.20 -1.01 11.65
C ARG A 189 -22.22 0.12 11.54
N ALA A 190 -21.91 1.31 12.07
CA ALA A 190 -22.81 2.47 11.99
C ALA A 190 -23.10 2.89 10.54
N SER A 191 -22.12 2.76 9.64
CA SER A 191 -22.32 3.01 8.21
C SER A 191 -23.23 1.96 7.56
N SER A 192 -23.08 0.67 7.92
CA SER A 192 -23.96 -0.39 7.47
C SER A 192 -25.40 -0.18 7.97
N ASP A 193 -25.58 0.24 9.23
CA ASP A 193 -26.90 0.53 9.80
C ASP A 193 -27.62 1.66 9.07
N ILE A 194 -26.90 2.74 8.69
CA ILE A 194 -27.43 3.81 7.84
C ILE A 194 -27.84 3.28 6.47
N ASN A 195 -26.98 2.48 5.83
CA ASN A 195 -27.27 1.95 4.50
C ASN A 195 -28.49 1.02 4.52
N ALA A 196 -28.62 0.18 5.54
CA ALA A 196 -29.78 -0.67 5.74
C ALA A 196 -31.06 0.17 5.94
N LEU A 197 -31.02 1.18 6.81
CA LEU A 197 -32.16 2.08 7.02
C LEU A 197 -32.55 2.83 5.74
N LEU A 198 -31.57 3.33 4.97
CA LEU A 198 -31.85 3.98 3.69
C LEU A 198 -32.51 3.01 2.71
N HIS A 199 -31.99 1.79 2.61
CA HIS A 199 -32.53 0.77 1.73
C HIS A 199 -33.99 0.45 2.08
N ASP A 200 -34.28 0.21 3.37
CA ASP A 200 -35.63 -0.06 3.86
C ASP A 200 -36.57 1.13 3.60
N ASN A 201 -36.13 2.35 3.87
CA ASN A 201 -36.96 3.54 3.70
C ASN A 201 -37.23 3.89 2.23
N LEU A 202 -36.27 3.67 1.34
CA LEU A 202 -36.43 3.89 -0.09
C LEU A 202 -37.30 2.81 -0.75
N ALA A 203 -37.09 1.54 -0.39
CA ALA A 203 -37.92 0.43 -0.85
C ALA A 203 -39.37 0.56 -0.32
N GLY A 204 -39.53 1.00 0.93
CA GLY A 204 -40.81 1.20 1.61
C GLY A 204 -41.42 2.59 1.48
N ILE A 205 -40.94 3.44 0.56
CA ILE A 205 -41.32 4.86 0.54
C ILE A 205 -42.82 5.09 0.40
N ARG A 206 -43.53 4.22 -0.33
CA ARG A 206 -44.99 4.29 -0.49
C ARG A 206 -45.71 4.09 0.84
N GLN A 207 -45.22 3.23 1.73
CA GLN A 207 -45.79 2.98 3.05
C GLN A 207 -45.56 4.18 3.98
N ILE A 208 -44.35 4.74 3.96
CA ILE A 208 -44.02 5.94 4.75
C ILE A 208 -44.95 7.10 4.36
N LYS A 209 -45.18 7.29 3.05
CA LYS A 209 -46.11 8.30 2.53
C LYS A 209 -47.57 8.02 2.87
N SER A 210 -48.03 6.76 2.76
CA SER A 210 -49.44 6.43 3.05
C SER A 210 -49.80 6.60 4.52
N PHE A 211 -48.85 6.40 5.42
CA PHE A 211 -49.05 6.60 6.86
C PHE A 211 -48.61 7.99 7.37
N VAL A 212 -48.17 8.89 6.47
CA VAL A 212 -47.70 10.26 6.82
C VAL A 212 -46.62 10.25 7.91
N ARG A 213 -45.68 9.29 7.82
CA ARG A 213 -44.61 9.07 8.84
C ARG A 213 -43.27 9.71 8.48
N GLU A 214 -43.23 10.66 7.54
CA GLU A 214 -41.97 11.24 7.07
C GLU A 214 -41.17 11.90 8.19
N ARG A 215 -41.83 12.61 9.10
CA ARG A 215 -41.16 13.26 10.24
C ARG A 215 -40.56 12.25 11.22
N GLU A 216 -41.26 11.14 11.46
CA GLU A 216 -40.80 10.09 12.35
C GLU A 216 -39.59 9.35 11.76
N GLU A 217 -39.66 8.99 10.48
CA GLU A 217 -38.54 8.33 9.78
C GLU A 217 -37.34 9.27 9.62
N HIS A 218 -37.57 10.57 9.40
CA HIS A 218 -36.49 11.57 9.43
C HIS A 218 -35.83 11.65 10.82
N ALA A 219 -36.62 11.62 11.90
CA ALA A 219 -36.07 11.58 13.26
C ALA A 219 -35.32 10.27 13.57
N ARG A 220 -35.74 9.14 12.97
CA ARG A 220 -35.02 7.86 13.05
C ARG A 220 -33.70 7.91 12.26
N PHE A 221 -33.72 8.46 11.05
CA PHE A 221 -32.52 8.71 10.25
C PHE A 221 -31.51 9.58 10.99
N ASN A 222 -31.96 10.70 11.57
CA ASN A 222 -31.09 11.58 12.36
C ASN A 222 -30.42 10.85 13.54
N ARG A 223 -31.13 9.92 14.20
CA ARG A 223 -30.55 9.13 15.30
C ARG A 223 -29.44 8.20 14.81
N VAL A 224 -29.63 7.49 13.71
CA VAL A 224 -28.59 6.58 13.16
C VAL A 224 -27.44 7.38 12.53
N SER A 225 -27.74 8.49 11.85
CA SER A 225 -26.76 9.44 11.32
C SER A 225 -25.86 10.01 12.42
N ASP A 226 -26.44 10.37 13.57
CA ASP A 226 -25.66 10.86 14.70
C ASP A 226 -24.75 9.78 15.32
N GLN A 227 -25.14 8.50 15.28
CA GLN A 227 -24.25 7.40 15.69
C GLN A 227 -23.04 7.27 14.76
N LEU A 228 -23.24 7.35 13.44
CA LEU A 228 -22.14 7.36 12.48
C LEU A 228 -21.24 8.58 12.67
N ARG A 229 -21.83 9.77 12.89
CA ARG A 229 -21.10 11.00 13.20
C ARG A 229 -20.21 10.81 14.42
N ARG A 230 -20.77 10.30 15.54
CA ARG A 230 -20.01 10.03 16.77
C ARG A 230 -18.89 9.02 16.55
N ALA A 231 -19.16 7.90 15.86
CA ALA A 231 -18.14 6.89 15.57
C ALA A 231 -17.01 7.45 14.70
N THR A 232 -17.34 8.26 13.70
CA THR A 232 -16.38 8.92 12.81
C THR A 232 -15.53 9.95 13.57
N LEU A 233 -16.14 10.76 14.44
CA LEU A 233 -15.41 11.72 15.27
C LEU A 233 -14.43 11.04 16.24
N VAL A 234 -14.76 9.85 16.78
CA VAL A 234 -13.83 9.08 17.61
C VAL A 234 -12.58 8.67 16.81
N VAL A 235 -12.77 8.20 15.57
CA VAL A 235 -11.64 7.86 14.67
C VAL A 235 -10.80 9.10 14.41
N MET A 236 -11.42 10.21 14.00
CA MET A 236 -10.74 11.46 13.65
C MET A 236 -10.01 12.09 14.83
N ARG A 237 -10.59 12.12 16.03
CA ARG A 237 -9.91 12.64 17.24
C ARG A 237 -8.66 11.84 17.57
N THR A 238 -8.74 10.52 17.45
CA THR A 238 -7.58 9.66 17.72
C THR A 238 -6.51 9.83 16.63
N TRP A 239 -6.91 10.03 15.37
CA TRP A 239 -6.00 10.36 14.29
C TRP A 239 -5.31 11.71 14.51
N ALA A 240 -6.05 12.74 14.91
CA ALA A 240 -5.49 14.06 15.20
C ALA A 240 -4.46 14.04 16.34
N ILE A 241 -4.64 13.18 17.36
CA ILE A 241 -3.64 12.97 18.42
C ILE A 241 -2.40 12.25 17.89
N TYR A 242 -2.58 11.31 16.97
CA TYR A 242 -1.50 10.49 16.41
C TYR A 242 -0.66 11.24 15.35
N SER A 243 -1.31 11.99 14.46
CA SER A 243 -0.72 12.75 13.36
C SER A 243 -1.35 14.14 13.31
N PRO A 244 -0.87 15.10 14.13
CA PRO A 244 -1.42 16.47 14.19
C PRO A 244 -0.98 17.36 13.03
N SER A 245 -0.03 16.89 12.20
CA SER A 245 0.51 17.57 11.02
C SER A 245 -0.36 17.42 9.78
#